data_AF-A0A428RSN1-F1
#
_entry.id   AF-A0A428RSN1-F1
#
_cell.length_a   1.000
_cell.length_b   1.000
_cell.length_c   1.000
_cell.angle_alpha   90.00
_cell.angle_beta   90.00
_cell.angle_gamma   90.00
#
_symmetry.space_group_name_H-M   'P 1'
#
loop_
_entity.id
_entity.type
_entity.pdbx_description
1 polymer ?
#
loop_
_entity_poly.entity_id
_entity_poly.type
_entity_poly.pdbx_seq_one_letter_code
_entity_poly.pdbx_strand_id
1 'polypeptide(L)'
;MHTRSQSWSCTALLEYNQLFYTPWDRPGEADVCTYCGTEFSRSGGGGAGPGAHTERYATNEDWVERIKHAHEAHNFQGCDLSKRFYRADHHKQHLRYSHLCKDGRWLDSLVRMCMTSEDVMPKS
;
A
#
# COMPACT_ATOMS: atom_id res chain seq x y z
N MET A 1 -16.09 -30.28 0.16
CA MET A 1 -15.16 -29.23 0.62
C MET A 1 -15.74 -27.89 0.21
N HIS A 2 -16.12 -27.03 1.17
CA HIS A 2 -16.57 -25.67 0.85
C HIS A 2 -15.34 -24.79 0.64
N THR A 3 -15.02 -24.46 -0.60
CA THR A 3 -14.03 -23.42 -0.90
C THR A 3 -14.66 -22.06 -0.61
N ARG A 4 -14.20 -21.38 0.45
CA ARG A 4 -14.54 -19.98 0.70
C ARG A 4 -14.15 -19.17 -0.54
N SER A 5 -15.09 -18.42 -1.12
CA SER A 5 -14.80 -17.65 -2.33
C SER A 5 -13.85 -16.52 -1.98
N GLN A 6 -12.70 -16.48 -2.65
CA GLN A 6 -11.72 -15.41 -2.51
C GLN A 6 -11.80 -14.53 -3.75
N SER A 7 -11.78 -13.22 -3.55
CA SER A 7 -11.62 -12.26 -4.63
C SER A 7 -10.58 -11.22 -4.28
N TRP A 8 -9.94 -10.67 -5.30
CA TRP A 8 -8.94 -9.61 -5.18
C TRP A 8 -9.44 -8.35 -5.88
N SER A 9 -9.28 -7.20 -5.24
CA SER A 9 -9.61 -5.89 -5.82
C SER A 9 -8.72 -4.78 -5.28
N CYS A 10 -8.45 -3.78 -6.13
CA CYS A 10 -7.76 -2.55 -5.73
C CYS A 10 -8.61 -1.67 -4.80
N THR A 11 -9.91 -1.94 -4.63
CA THR A 11 -10.75 -1.25 -3.62
C THR A 11 -10.30 -1.45 -2.18
N ALA A 12 -9.43 -2.42 -1.92
CA ALA A 12 -8.80 -2.58 -0.62
C ALA A 12 -7.74 -1.49 -0.32
N LEU A 13 -7.31 -0.75 -1.35
CA LEU A 13 -6.25 0.25 -1.32
C LEU A 13 -6.80 1.60 -1.82
N LEU A 14 -7.62 2.26 -1.00
CA LEU A 14 -8.20 3.56 -1.35
C LEU A 14 -7.55 4.72 -0.62
N GLU A 15 -6.96 4.46 0.54
CA GLU A 15 -6.39 5.49 1.39
C GLU A 15 -4.88 5.58 1.19
N TYR A 16 -4.35 6.81 1.13
CA TYR A 16 -2.91 7.03 0.95
C TYR A 16 -2.08 6.39 2.06
N ASN A 17 -2.59 6.34 3.30
CA ASN A 17 -1.90 5.70 4.42
C ASN A 17 -1.70 4.17 4.25
N GLN A 18 -2.46 3.51 3.37
CA GLN A 18 -2.31 2.08 3.08
C GLN A 18 -1.16 1.83 2.08
N LEU A 19 -0.74 2.87 1.35
CA LEU A 19 0.30 2.77 0.33
C LEU A 19 1.71 2.95 0.87
N PHE A 20 1.84 3.43 2.10
CA PHE A 20 3.13 3.73 2.72
C PHE A 20 3.16 3.13 4.11
N TYR A 21 4.19 2.34 4.39
CA TYR A 21 4.39 1.76 5.72
C TYR A 21 5.72 2.21 6.30
N THR A 22 5.77 2.36 7.63
CA THR A 22 7.00 2.64 8.35
C THR A 22 7.72 1.32 8.67
N PRO A 23 8.95 1.09 8.20
CA PRO A 23 9.72 -0.09 8.56
C PRO A 23 10.02 -0.12 10.07
N TRP A 24 9.99 -1.31 10.66
CA TRP A 24 10.22 -1.51 12.10
C TRP A 24 11.69 -1.32 12.51
N ASP A 25 12.61 -1.48 11.56
CA ASP A 25 14.06 -1.36 11.76
C ASP A 25 14.55 0.09 11.75
N ARG A 26 13.72 1.02 11.24
CA ARG A 26 14.00 2.46 11.19
C ARG A 26 12.75 3.29 11.48
N PRO A 27 12.13 3.12 12.67
CA PRO A 27 10.88 3.78 12.99
C PRO A 27 11.05 5.29 12.99
N GLY A 28 10.20 5.99 12.24
CA GLY A 28 10.21 7.45 12.17
C GLY A 28 11.23 8.03 11.19
N GLU A 29 12.15 7.26 10.60
CA GLU A 29 13.12 7.84 9.65
C GLU A 29 12.54 8.02 8.25
N ALA A 30 11.87 6.99 7.74
CA ALA A 30 11.31 6.97 6.40
C ALA A 30 10.05 6.09 6.32
N ASP A 31 9.21 6.39 5.34
CA ASP A 31 8.10 5.56 4.93
C ASP A 31 8.40 4.91 3.58
N VAL A 32 7.92 3.68 3.39
CA VAL A 32 8.25 2.87 2.21
C VAL A 32 6.99 2.59 1.42
N CYS A 33 7.04 2.86 0.10
CA CYS A 33 5.95 2.58 -0.81
C CYS A 33 5.69 1.06 -0.92
N THR A 34 4.45 0.63 -0.71
CA THR A 34 4.05 -0.78 -0.77
C THR A 34 4.05 -1.36 -2.18
N TYR A 35 3.97 -0.53 -3.23
CA TYR A 35 4.06 -0.97 -4.63
C TYR A 35 5.49 -1.24 -5.10
N CYS A 36 6.47 -0.45 -4.66
CA CYS A 36 7.81 -0.47 -5.27
C CYS A 36 8.99 -0.39 -4.31
N GLY A 37 8.74 -0.23 -3.02
CA GLY A 37 9.78 -0.12 -2.01
C GLY A 37 10.56 1.20 -2.03
N THR A 38 10.13 2.21 -2.78
CA THR A 38 10.77 3.54 -2.73
C THR A 38 10.60 4.14 -1.33
N GLU A 39 11.70 4.66 -0.80
CA GLU A 39 11.76 5.27 0.54
C GLU A 39 11.50 6.77 0.47
N PHE A 40 10.72 7.27 1.43
CA PHE A 40 10.34 8.68 1.59
C PHE A 40 10.75 9.13 2.98
N SER A 41 11.69 10.07 3.07
CA SER A 41 12.15 10.61 4.35
C SER A 41 11.04 11.34 5.09
N ARG A 42 11.15 11.41 6.42
CA ARG A 42 10.33 12.30 7.26
C ARG A 42 11.14 13.55 7.63
N SER A 43 10.62 14.71 7.28
CA SER A 43 11.27 16.00 7.52
C SER A 43 10.81 16.68 8.82
N GLY A 44 9.73 16.21 9.45
CA GLY A 44 9.19 16.79 10.67
C GLY A 44 9.93 16.29 11.90
N GLY A 45 10.18 17.18 12.88
CA GLY A 45 10.91 16.84 14.09
C GLY A 45 12.43 16.80 13.90
N GLY A 46 13.17 16.31 14.91
CA GLY A 46 14.63 16.26 14.86
C GLY A 46 15.34 17.57 15.24
N GLY A 47 14.82 18.30 16.22
CA GLY A 47 15.53 19.44 16.79
C GLY A 47 16.87 19.03 17.39
N ALA A 48 17.95 19.76 17.07
CA ALA A 48 19.21 19.68 17.80
C ALA A 48 19.10 20.56 19.06
N GLY A 49 18.41 20.06 20.10
CA GLY A 49 18.23 20.82 21.34
C GLY A 49 17.82 19.95 22.52
N PRO A 50 18.15 20.35 23.77
CA PRO A 50 17.67 19.66 24.95
C PRO A 50 16.14 19.71 24.99
N GLY A 51 15.49 18.55 24.97
CA GLY A 51 14.02 18.42 24.96
C GLY A 51 13.38 18.26 23.57
N ALA A 52 14.16 18.15 22.50
CA ALA A 52 13.61 17.85 21.18
C ALA A 52 13.06 16.41 21.12
N HIS A 53 11.86 16.25 20.53
CA HIS A 53 11.32 14.93 20.22
C HIS A 53 12.30 14.19 19.29
N THR A 54 12.74 13.01 19.72
CA THR A 54 13.66 12.15 18.95
C THR A 54 12.97 11.56 17.73
N GLU A 55 11.64 11.42 17.78
CA GLU A 55 10.81 10.84 16.74
C GLU A 55 10.50 11.87 15.66
N ARG A 56 10.91 11.55 14.43
CA ARG A 56 10.52 12.33 13.26
C ARG A 56 9.12 11.92 12.79
N TYR A 57 8.38 12.90 12.29
CA TYR A 57 7.01 12.73 11.79
C TYR A 57 6.90 13.21 10.34
N ALA A 58 5.94 12.66 9.60
CA ALA A 58 5.67 13.09 8.23
C ALA A 58 4.99 14.46 8.22
N THR A 59 5.61 15.43 7.56
CA THR A 59 5.03 16.77 7.34
C THR A 59 4.02 16.75 6.20
N ASN A 60 3.32 17.88 6.00
CA ASN A 60 2.43 18.02 4.86
C ASN A 60 3.21 17.95 3.53
N GLU A 61 4.41 18.52 3.48
CA GLU A 61 5.31 18.45 2.33
C GLU A 61 5.70 17.00 2.01
N ASP A 62 6.07 16.21 3.03
CA ASP A 62 6.39 14.79 2.85
C ASP A 62 5.18 14.03 2.26
N TRP A 63 3.95 14.36 2.70
CA TRP A 63 2.74 13.75 2.16
C TRP A 63 2.45 14.17 0.72
N VAL A 64 2.72 15.42 0.34
CA VAL A 64 2.58 15.88 -1.05
C VAL A 64 3.49 15.07 -1.98
N GLU A 65 4.74 14.82 -1.58
CA GLU A 65 5.67 14.01 -2.38
C GLU A 65 5.19 12.55 -2.53
N ARG A 66 4.68 11.96 -1.45
CA ARG A 66 4.12 10.60 -1.46
C ARG A 66 2.89 10.48 -2.34
N ILE A 67 1.96 11.42 -2.23
CA ILE A 67 0.74 11.47 -3.05
C ILE A 67 1.12 11.60 -4.52
N LYS A 68 2.04 12.52 -4.84
CA LYS A 68 2.56 12.68 -6.20
C LYS A 68 3.14 11.37 -6.73
N HIS A 69 3.97 10.70 -5.94
CA HIS A 69 4.53 9.40 -6.32
C HIS A 69 3.47 8.33 -6.59
N ALA A 70 2.45 8.22 -5.73
CA ALA A 70 1.38 7.23 -5.91
C ALA A 70 0.64 7.43 -7.24
N HIS A 71 0.34 8.68 -7.60
CA HIS A 71 -0.32 9.00 -8.86
C HIS A 71 0.59 8.81 -10.08
N GLU A 72 1.80 9.36 -10.05
CA GLU A 72 2.71 9.35 -11.21
C GLU A 72 3.36 8.00 -11.47
N ALA A 73 3.78 7.28 -10.43
CA ALA A 73 4.49 6.01 -10.59
C ALA A 73 3.56 4.80 -10.62
N HIS A 74 2.40 4.88 -9.98
CA HIS A 74 1.53 3.72 -9.75
C HIS A 74 0.12 3.89 -10.28
N ASN A 75 -0.20 4.98 -11.00
CA ASN A 75 -1.55 5.23 -11.53
C ASN A 75 -2.62 4.99 -10.44
N PHE A 76 -2.35 5.50 -9.23
CA PHE A 76 -3.18 5.22 -8.06
C PHE A 76 -4.63 5.66 -8.31
N GLN A 77 -5.59 4.79 -7.99
CA GLN A 77 -7.02 4.95 -8.31
C GLN A 77 -7.37 5.15 -9.79
N GLY A 78 -6.40 5.03 -10.71
CA GLY A 78 -6.61 5.15 -12.16
C GLY A 78 -7.01 3.86 -12.86
N CYS A 79 -7.29 2.78 -12.10
CA CYS A 79 -7.81 1.52 -12.64
C CYS A 79 -9.31 1.37 -12.37
N ASP A 80 -9.96 0.43 -13.04
CA ASP A 80 -11.35 0.07 -12.74
C ASP A 80 -11.46 -0.59 -11.37
N LEU A 81 -11.84 0.20 -10.35
CA LEU A 81 -12.01 -0.25 -8.98
C LEU A 81 -13.17 -1.24 -8.81
N SER A 82 -14.12 -1.33 -9.76
CA SER A 82 -15.17 -2.35 -9.71
C SER A 82 -14.66 -3.74 -10.09
N LYS A 83 -13.45 -3.83 -10.68
CA LYS A 83 -12.88 -5.06 -11.17
C LYS A 83 -12.48 -6.01 -10.04
N ARG A 84 -13.10 -7.19 -10.04
CA ARG A 84 -12.75 -8.30 -9.16
C ARG A 84 -11.98 -9.36 -9.92
N PHE A 85 -10.88 -9.81 -9.35
CA PHE A 85 -10.13 -10.96 -9.82
C PHE A 85 -10.45 -12.14 -8.90
N TYR A 86 -10.79 -13.30 -9.47
CA TYR A 86 -11.05 -14.52 -8.69
C TYR A 86 -9.83 -15.46 -8.64
N ARG A 87 -8.69 -14.97 -9.15
CA ARG A 87 -7.41 -15.67 -9.10
C ARG A 87 -6.29 -14.70 -8.77
N ALA A 88 -5.42 -15.11 -7.85
CA ALA A 88 -4.30 -14.30 -7.37
C ALA A 88 -3.31 -13.94 -8.49
N ASP A 89 -3.04 -14.85 -9.43
CA ASP A 89 -2.10 -14.63 -10.54
C ASP A 89 -2.62 -13.57 -11.53
N HIS A 90 -3.92 -13.54 -11.80
CA HIS A 90 -4.52 -12.48 -12.62
C HIS A 90 -4.42 -11.12 -11.92
N HIS A 91 -4.61 -11.07 -10.60
CA HIS A 91 -4.43 -9.83 -9.84
C HIS A 91 -2.96 -9.40 -9.79
N LYS A 92 -2.02 -10.34 -9.63
CA LYS A 92 -0.58 -10.10 -9.76
C LYS A 92 -0.23 -9.45 -11.09
N GLN A 93 -0.77 -9.99 -12.19
CA GLN A 93 -0.57 -9.42 -13.51
C GLN A 93 -1.10 -7.97 -13.59
N HIS A 94 -2.28 -7.72 -13.04
CA HIS A 94 -2.84 -6.38 -13.00
C HIS A 94 -1.96 -5.39 -12.23
N LEU A 95 -1.48 -5.74 -11.03
CA LEU A 95 -0.60 -4.88 -10.26
C LEU A 95 0.71 -4.55 -11.01
N ARG A 96 1.28 -5.51 -11.74
CA ARG A 96 2.49 -5.28 -12.55
C ARG A 96 2.27 -4.29 -13.68
N TYR A 97 1.20 -4.46 -14.44
CA TYR A 97 1.02 -3.70 -15.68
C TYR A 97 0.21 -2.41 -15.51
N SER A 98 -0.74 -2.39 -14.58
CA SER A 98 -1.58 -1.21 -14.32
C SER A 98 -1.01 -0.31 -13.24
N HIS A 99 -0.30 -0.88 -12.25
CA HIS A 99 0.28 -0.13 -11.15
C HIS A 99 1.81 -0.13 -11.16
N LEU A 100 2.47 -0.69 -12.17
CA LEU A 100 3.94 -0.77 -12.26
C LEU A 100 4.59 -1.30 -10.97
N CYS A 101 3.88 -2.21 -10.28
CA CYS A 101 4.31 -2.80 -9.02
C CYS A 101 5.59 -3.62 -9.24
N LYS A 102 6.57 -3.47 -8.34
CA LYS A 102 7.78 -4.29 -8.39
C LYS A 102 7.47 -5.72 -7.96
N ASP A 103 8.19 -6.66 -8.57
CA ASP A 103 8.11 -8.08 -8.25
C ASP A 103 8.65 -8.43 -6.85
N GLY A 104 8.43 -9.68 -6.43
CA GLY A 104 8.86 -10.21 -5.14
C GLY A 104 7.94 -9.77 -4.00
N ARG A 105 8.55 -9.38 -2.87
CA ARG A 105 7.83 -9.12 -1.61
C ARG A 105 6.73 -8.05 -1.71
N TRP A 106 6.89 -7.06 -2.59
CA TRP A 106 5.96 -5.95 -2.76
C TRP A 106 4.65 -6.43 -3.39
N LEU A 107 4.78 -7.11 -4.52
CA LEU A 107 3.66 -7.75 -5.21
C LEU A 107 2.95 -8.78 -4.33
N ASP A 108 3.70 -9.63 -3.63
CA ASP A 108 3.11 -10.63 -2.73
C ASP A 108 2.36 -9.99 -1.55
N SER A 109 2.86 -8.88 -1.01
CA SER A 109 2.20 -8.13 0.05
C SER A 109 0.88 -7.51 -0.44
N LEU A 110 0.89 -6.85 -1.60
CA LEU A 110 -0.30 -6.22 -2.16
C LEU A 110 -1.39 -7.23 -2.52
N VAL A 111 -1.01 -8.37 -3.10
CA VAL A 111 -1.97 -9.44 -3.39
C VAL A 111 -2.63 -9.95 -2.11
N ARG A 112 -1.89 -10.02 -0.99
CA ARG A 112 -2.47 -10.39 0.30
C ARG A 112 -3.42 -9.31 0.81
N MET A 113 -3.04 -8.04 0.72
CA MET A 113 -3.85 -6.90 1.17
C MET A 113 -5.16 -6.75 0.38
N CYS A 114 -5.12 -7.04 -0.93
CA CYS A 114 -6.27 -6.90 -1.81
C CYS A 114 -7.27 -8.05 -1.74
N MET A 115 -7.02 -9.09 -0.93
CA MET A 115 -7.85 -10.28 -0.84
C MET A 115 -9.04 -10.08 0.13
N THR A 116 -10.25 -10.26 -0.38
CA THR A 116 -11.47 -10.40 0.42
C THR A 116 -11.96 -11.84 0.37
N SER A 117 -12.27 -12.40 1.53
CA SER A 117 -12.93 -13.70 1.65
C SER A 117 -14.42 -13.49 1.90
N GLU A 118 -15.26 -13.91 0.97
CA GLU A 118 -16.72 -13.85 1.14
C GLU A 118 -17.15 -15.03 2.03
N ASP A 119 -17.74 -14.75 3.19
CA ASP A 119 -18.40 -15.78 3.99
C ASP A 119 -19.73 -16.14 3.34
N VAL A 120 -19.93 -17.41 3.02
CA VAL A 120 -21.27 -17.91 2.70
C VAL A 120 -22.02 -17.96 4.02
N MET A 121 -22.71 -16.88 4.39
CA MET A 121 -23.65 -16.94 5.50
C MET A 121 -24.63 -18.09 5.21
N PRO A 122 -24.80 -19.05 6.13
CA PRO A 122 -25.77 -20.11 5.94
C PRO A 122 -27.16 -19.45 5.86
N LYS A 123 -27.91 -19.75 4.79
CA LYS A 123 -29.33 -19.40 4.72
C LYS A 123 -30.03 -20.13 5.88
N SER A 124 -30.50 -19.36 6.87
CA SER A 124 -31.42 -19.83 7.92
C SER A 124 -32.74 -20.29 7.35
#